data_AF-A0A355B9M3-F1
#
_entry.id   AF-A0A355B9M3-F1
#
_cell.length_a   1.000
_cell.length_b   1.000
_cell.length_c   1.000
_cell.angle_alpha   90.00
_cell.angle_beta   90.00
_cell.angle_gamma   90.00
#
_symmetry.space_group_name_H-M   'P 1'
#
loop_
_entity.id
_entity.type
_entity.pdbx_description
1 polymer ?
#
loop_
_entity_poly.entity_id
_entity_poly.type
_entity_poly.pdbx_seq_one_letter_code
_entity_poly.pdbx_strand_id
1 'polypeptide(L)'
;MKTKRLVVLVISLLILGSCSSNDDNSVTENQPTLVHKWSLNGWKFNNVVQTLTNCKKQSYIQFNSNNTFERKDYAFVSNNCVLEGSDNGTYNYNSSTHKITLNFTDPNNGSQV
;
A
#
# COMPACT_ATOMS: atom_id res chain seq x y z
N MET A 1 -51.72 15.80 55.60
CA MET A 1 -51.17 17.15 55.85
C MET A 1 -50.22 17.48 54.70
N LYS A 2 -50.73 18.09 53.61
CA LYS A 2 -50.55 19.52 53.24
C LYS A 2 -49.10 20.05 53.27
N THR A 3 -48.50 19.96 52.07
CA THR A 3 -47.63 20.92 51.35
C THR A 3 -46.32 21.44 51.95
N LYS A 4 -45.23 20.99 51.29
CA LYS A 4 -44.12 21.73 50.66
C LYS A 4 -43.63 23.02 51.34
N ARG A 5 -42.35 23.00 51.73
CA ARG A 5 -41.45 24.16 51.65
C ARG A 5 -40.29 23.84 50.72
N LEU A 6 -40.14 24.77 49.78
CA LEU A 6 -39.16 24.90 48.70
C LEU A 6 -37.77 25.26 49.28
N VAL A 7 -36.73 25.15 48.43
CA VAL A 7 -35.36 25.75 48.48
C VAL A 7 -34.30 24.64 48.61
N VAL A 8 -33.26 24.46 47.78
CA VAL A 8 -32.64 25.10 46.59
C VAL A 8 -31.52 24.08 46.20
N LEU A 9 -31.16 23.76 44.96
CA LEU A 9 -30.23 24.48 44.07
C LEU A 9 -30.02 23.61 42.80
N VAL A 10 -29.98 24.28 41.66
CA VAL A 10 -29.74 23.78 40.31
C VAL A 10 -28.32 23.19 40.18
N ILE A 11 -28.21 21.96 39.70
CA ILE A 11 -27.01 21.49 38.97
C ILE A 11 -27.50 20.78 37.71
N SER A 12 -27.80 21.59 36.70
CA SER A 12 -27.70 21.17 35.31
C SER A 12 -26.23 21.24 34.89
N LEU A 13 -25.88 20.48 33.86
CA LEU A 13 -24.58 20.34 33.18
C LEU A 13 -23.72 19.16 33.64
N LEU A 14 -24.09 17.96 33.20
CA LEU A 14 -23.13 17.02 32.60
C LEU A 14 -23.85 16.25 31.47
N ILE A 15 -23.98 16.89 30.31
CA ILE A 15 -24.18 16.18 29.04
C ILE A 15 -23.02 16.59 28.13
N LEU A 16 -21.95 15.81 28.18
CA LEU A 16 -20.96 15.62 27.11
C LEU A 16 -20.53 14.15 27.29
N GLY A 17 -21.15 13.20 26.61
CA GLY A 17 -20.79 12.88 25.23
C GLY A 17 -19.79 11.72 25.21
N SER A 18 -20.23 10.51 25.59
CA SER A 18 -19.63 9.29 25.07
C SER A 18 -20.66 8.67 24.14
N CYS A 19 -20.66 9.17 22.91
CA CYS A 19 -21.16 8.38 21.80
C CYS A 19 -20.20 7.18 21.73
N SER A 20 -20.59 6.08 22.35
CA SER A 20 -20.01 4.75 22.12
C SER A 20 -20.31 4.40 20.67
N SER A 21 -19.53 4.98 19.78
CA SER A 21 -19.50 4.64 18.37
C SER A 21 -18.70 3.35 18.32
N ASN A 22 -19.32 2.24 18.69
CA ASN A 22 -18.90 0.93 18.21
C ASN A 22 -19.35 0.82 16.75
N ASP A 23 -18.82 1.74 15.94
CA ASP A 23 -18.65 1.49 14.52
C ASP A 23 -17.33 0.73 14.39
N ASP A 24 -17.29 -0.48 14.96
CA ASP A 24 -16.49 -1.57 14.41
C ASP A 24 -17.16 -2.01 13.10
N ASN A 25 -17.39 -1.05 12.22
CA ASN A 25 -17.33 -1.31 10.82
C ASN A 25 -15.85 -1.59 10.61
N SER A 26 -15.44 -2.84 10.78
CA SER A 26 -14.23 -3.33 10.15
C SER A 26 -14.46 -3.01 8.68
N VAL A 27 -14.01 -1.83 8.26
CA VAL A 27 -13.85 -1.50 6.87
C VAL A 27 -12.90 -2.59 6.43
N THR A 28 -13.49 -3.63 5.87
CA THR A 28 -12.79 -4.50 4.97
C THR A 28 -12.50 -3.54 3.84
N GLU A 29 -11.42 -2.74 4.00
CA GLU A 29 -10.87 -1.99 2.90
C GLU A 29 -10.62 -3.09 1.91
N ASN A 30 -11.48 -3.15 0.89
CA ASN A 30 -11.29 -3.99 -0.26
C ASN A 30 -9.90 -3.63 -0.72
N GLN A 31 -8.90 -4.43 -0.32
CA GLN A 31 -7.54 -4.26 -0.77
C GLN A 31 -7.70 -4.24 -2.28
N PRO A 32 -7.34 -3.12 -2.93
CA PRO A 32 -7.64 -2.97 -4.35
C PRO A 32 -7.04 -4.15 -5.10
N THR A 33 -7.50 -4.34 -6.33
CA THR A 33 -7.03 -5.30 -7.35
C THR A 33 -5.51 -5.41 -7.56
N LEU A 34 -4.70 -4.71 -6.77
CA LEU A 34 -3.25 -4.68 -6.71
C LEU A 34 -2.61 -6.05 -6.40
N VAL A 35 -3.23 -6.90 -5.56
CA VAL A 35 -2.67 -8.20 -5.12
C VAL A 35 -2.64 -9.21 -6.27
N HIS A 36 -1.67 -9.04 -7.17
CA HIS A 36 -1.45 -9.82 -8.38
C HIS A 36 0.01 -9.69 -8.82
N LYS A 37 0.36 -10.46 -9.85
CA LYS A 37 1.61 -10.30 -10.61
C LYS A 37 1.39 -9.34 -11.78
N TRP A 38 2.19 -8.28 -11.82
CA TRP A 38 2.16 -7.24 -12.84
C TRP A 38 3.42 -7.32 -13.69
N SER A 39 3.25 -7.46 -15.01
CA SER A 39 4.35 -7.51 -15.98
C SER A 39 4.68 -6.13 -16.53
N LEU A 40 5.95 -5.91 -16.87
CA LEU A 40 6.40 -4.67 -17.50
C LEU A 40 5.85 -4.54 -18.93
N ASN A 41 5.04 -3.50 -19.17
CA ASN A 41 4.46 -3.20 -20.50
C ASN A 41 5.21 -2.08 -21.25
N GLY A 42 5.92 -1.21 -20.55
CA GLY A 42 6.75 -0.19 -21.17
C GLY A 42 7.49 0.64 -20.14
N TRP A 43 8.55 1.33 -20.56
CA TRP A 43 9.23 2.30 -19.73
C TRP A 43 9.77 3.45 -20.58
N LYS A 44 10.01 4.58 -19.92
CA LYS A 44 10.60 5.78 -20.51
C LYS A 44 11.83 6.16 -19.71
N PHE A 45 12.88 6.55 -20.43
CA PHE A 45 14.08 7.13 -19.84
C PHE A 45 14.34 8.47 -20.53
N ASN A 46 14.48 9.55 -19.74
CA ASN A 46 14.58 10.92 -20.26
C ASN A 46 13.49 11.26 -21.30
N ASN A 47 12.24 10.90 -21.00
CA ASN A 47 11.06 11.04 -21.88
C ASN A 47 11.07 10.21 -23.19
N VAL A 48 12.11 9.40 -23.44
CA VAL A 48 12.18 8.51 -24.60
C VAL A 48 11.60 7.15 -24.26
N VAL A 49 10.60 6.71 -25.02
CA VAL A 49 10.03 5.35 -24.91
C VAL A 49 11.10 4.34 -25.29
N GLN A 50 11.35 3.41 -24.39
CA GLN A 50 12.34 2.36 -24.57
C GLN A 50 11.67 1.13 -25.16
N THR A 51 12.36 0.47 -26.09
CA THR A 51 11.86 -0.80 -26.65
C THR A 51 12.07 -1.92 -25.63
N LEU A 52 11.00 -2.61 -25.27
CA LEU A 52 11.10 -3.79 -24.42
C LEU A 52 11.56 -5.00 -25.23
N THR A 53 12.74 -5.51 -24.91
CA THR A 53 13.20 -6.81 -25.40
C THR A 53 12.32 -7.93 -24.84
N ASN A 54 12.36 -9.10 -25.48
CA ASN A 54 11.64 -10.27 -24.98
C ASN A 54 12.07 -10.68 -23.56
N CYS A 55 13.32 -10.42 -23.17
CA CYS A 55 13.78 -10.67 -21.80
C CYS A 55 13.19 -9.65 -20.82
N LYS A 56 13.23 -8.34 -21.12
CA LYS A 56 12.66 -7.32 -20.22
C LYS A 56 11.15 -7.48 -20.02
N LYS A 57 10.43 -8.11 -20.96
CA LYS A 57 9.01 -8.48 -20.79
C LYS A 57 8.77 -9.59 -19.75
N GLN A 58 9.81 -10.32 -19.35
CA GLN A 58 9.75 -11.30 -18.26
C GLN A 58 9.83 -10.64 -16.88
N SER A 59 10.25 -9.36 -16.81
CA SER A 59 10.27 -8.59 -15.56
C SER A 59 8.87 -8.42 -15.00
N TYR A 60 8.77 -8.52 -13.67
CA TYR A 60 7.50 -8.40 -12.95
C TYR A 60 7.67 -7.81 -11.56
N ILE A 61 6.58 -7.25 -11.03
CA ILE A 61 6.37 -7.03 -9.60
C ILE A 61 5.11 -7.77 -9.16
N GLN A 62 5.19 -8.50 -8.06
CA GLN A 62 4.05 -9.20 -7.47
C GLN A 62 3.76 -8.65 -6.09
N PHE A 63 2.52 -8.25 -5.86
CA PHE A 63 2.01 -7.86 -4.55
C PHE A 63 1.23 -9.02 -3.94
N ASN A 64 1.52 -9.35 -2.70
CA ASN A 64 0.91 -10.46 -1.97
C ASN A 64 -0.09 -9.95 -0.92
N SER A 65 -1.08 -10.78 -0.58
CA SER A 65 -2.13 -10.43 0.39
C SER A 65 -1.63 -10.16 1.81
N ASN A 66 -0.40 -10.56 2.13
CA ASN A 66 0.26 -10.35 3.42
C ASN A 66 1.12 -9.07 3.45
N ASN A 67 0.83 -8.08 2.60
CA ASN A 67 1.57 -6.81 2.51
C ASN A 67 3.06 -6.96 2.14
N THR A 68 3.43 -8.06 1.48
CA THR A 68 4.78 -8.25 0.92
C THR A 68 4.79 -8.12 -0.59
N PHE A 69 5.96 -7.84 -1.16
CA PHE A 69 6.17 -7.86 -2.60
C PHE A 69 7.45 -8.59 -2.98
N GLU A 70 7.50 -9.08 -4.21
CA GLU A 70 8.74 -9.44 -4.90
C GLU A 70 8.79 -8.74 -6.25
N ARG A 71 9.99 -8.34 -6.68
CA ARG A 71 10.26 -7.76 -8.00
C ARG A 71 11.44 -8.48 -8.62
N LYS A 72 11.32 -8.84 -9.90
CA LYS A 72 12.43 -9.40 -10.68
C LYS A 72 12.58 -8.64 -11.98
N ASP A 73 13.83 -8.33 -12.30
CA ASP A 73 14.23 -7.68 -13.54
C ASP A 73 15.13 -8.60 -14.36
N TYR A 74 14.82 -8.72 -15.65
CA TYR A 74 15.56 -9.57 -16.58
C TYR A 74 16.20 -8.75 -17.69
N ALA A 75 17.44 -9.07 -18.02
CA ALA A 75 18.18 -8.47 -19.13
C ALA A 75 18.59 -9.52 -20.15
N PHE A 76 18.83 -9.08 -21.39
CA PHE A 76 19.42 -9.93 -22.41
C PHE A 76 20.94 -9.77 -22.37
N VAL A 77 21.65 -10.80 -21.93
CA VAL A 77 23.11 -10.82 -21.80
C VAL A 77 23.64 -12.08 -22.47
N SER A 78 24.62 -11.93 -23.36
CA SER A 78 25.31 -13.06 -24.03
C SER A 78 24.34 -14.11 -24.61
N ASN A 79 23.36 -13.65 -25.39
CA ASN A 79 22.32 -14.48 -26.03
C ASN A 79 21.33 -15.18 -25.08
N ASN A 80 21.28 -14.80 -23.80
CA ASN A 80 20.39 -15.40 -22.82
C ASN A 80 19.58 -14.33 -22.06
N CYS A 81 18.37 -14.69 -21.60
CA CYS A 81 17.65 -13.89 -20.62
C CYS A 81 18.15 -14.25 -19.23
N VAL A 82 18.75 -13.31 -18.53
CA VAL A 82 19.33 -13.50 -17.20
C VAL A 82 18.64 -12.59 -16.19
N LEU A 83 18.61 -13.02 -14.93
CA LEU A 83 18.14 -12.20 -13.81
C LEU A 83 19.17 -11.09 -13.55
N GLU A 84 18.77 -9.85 -13.76
CA GLU A 84 19.57 -8.64 -13.58
C GLU A 84 19.34 -8.04 -12.18
N GLY A 85 18.11 -8.14 -11.66
CA GLY A 85 17.74 -7.61 -10.36
C GLY A 85 16.66 -8.46 -9.68
N SER A 86 16.71 -8.53 -8.35
CA SER A 86 15.73 -9.24 -7.54
C SER A 86 15.60 -8.60 -6.17
N ASP A 87 14.45 -7.99 -5.91
CA ASP A 87 14.15 -7.31 -4.65
C ASP A 87 12.90 -7.91 -4.02
N ASN A 88 12.83 -7.86 -2.70
CA ASN A 88 11.62 -8.18 -1.95
C ASN A 88 11.54 -7.35 -0.68
N GLY A 89 10.35 -7.27 -0.12
CA GLY A 89 10.12 -6.51 1.11
C GLY A 89 8.64 -6.36 1.40
N THR A 90 8.29 -5.27 2.07
CA THR A 90 6.90 -4.93 2.38
C THR A 90 6.41 -3.77 1.52
N TYR A 91 5.10 -3.66 1.36
CA TYR A 91 4.50 -2.50 0.70
C TYR A 91 3.32 -1.95 1.51
N ASN A 92 3.07 -0.66 1.34
CA ASN A 92 1.87 0.00 1.81
C ASN A 92 1.17 0.68 0.63
N TYR A 93 -0.15 0.52 0.54
CA TYR A 93 -0.98 1.22 -0.44
C TYR A 93 -1.85 2.25 0.27
N ASN A 94 -1.74 3.51 -0.12
CA ASN A 94 -2.60 4.59 0.35
C ASN A 94 -3.72 4.81 -0.67
N SER A 95 -4.93 4.37 -0.32
CA SER A 95 -6.13 4.45 -1.17
C SER A 95 -6.53 5.88 -1.51
N SER A 96 -6.38 6.82 -0.58
CA SER A 96 -6.71 8.24 -0.78
C SER A 96 -5.80 8.97 -1.77
N THR A 97 -4.54 8.56 -1.88
CA THR A 97 -3.54 9.20 -2.77
C THR A 97 -3.14 8.32 -3.95
N HIS A 98 -3.66 7.09 -4.01
CA HIS A 98 -3.27 6.04 -4.96
C HIS A 98 -1.76 5.79 -5.02
N LYS A 99 -1.06 5.96 -3.90
CA LYS A 99 0.39 5.76 -3.80
C LYS A 99 0.71 4.37 -3.26
N ILE A 100 1.67 3.71 -3.89
CA ILE A 100 2.30 2.48 -3.39
C ILE A 100 3.70 2.86 -2.89
N THR A 101 4.01 2.52 -1.65
CA THR A 101 5.35 2.68 -1.06
C THR A 101 5.94 1.29 -0.83
N LEU A 102 7.11 1.05 -1.42
CA LEU A 102 7.88 -0.19 -1.23
C LEU A 102 8.95 0.05 -0.16
N ASN A 103 9.05 -0.84 0.82
CA ASN A 103 10.11 -0.85 1.83
C ASN A 103 10.94 -2.11 1.64
N PHE A 104 12.19 -1.94 1.22
CA PHE A 104 13.12 -3.03 0.95
C PHE A 104 14.54 -2.56 1.18
N THR A 105 15.45 -3.51 1.38
CA THR A 105 16.89 -3.26 1.36
C THR A 105 17.40 -3.57 -0.03
N ASP A 106 18.07 -2.61 -0.65
CA ASP A 106 18.79 -2.82 -1.91
C ASP A 106 20.23 -3.25 -1.56
N PRO A 107 20.59 -4.53 -1.73
CA PRO A 107 21.93 -5.01 -1.40
C PRO A 107 23.02 -4.46 -2.33
N ASN A 108 22.65 -3.99 -3.52
CA ASN A 108 23.58 -3.54 -4.55
C ASN A 108 23.56 -2.02 -4.76
N ASN A 109 22.77 -1.29 -3.95
CA ASN A 109 22.60 0.16 -4.02
C ASN A 109 22.31 0.67 -5.45
N GLY A 110 21.50 -0.08 -6.21
CA GLY A 110 21.11 0.23 -7.57
C GLY A 110 22.14 -0.10 -8.66
N SER A 111 23.20 -0.85 -8.35
CA SER A 111 24.17 -1.29 -9.36
C SER A 111 23.51 -2.29 -10.32
N GLN A 112 23.46 -1.94 -11.61
CA GLN A 112 22.93 -2.78 -12.69
C GLN A 112 24.12 -3.48 -13.39
N VAL A 113 23.94 -4.76 -13.73
CA VAL A 113 24.95 -5.58 -14.46
C VAL A 113 24.96 -5.33 -15.97
#